data_AF-A0A4C2E0L3-F1
#
_entry.id   AF-A0A4C2E0L3-F1
#
_cell.length_a   1.000
_cell.length_b   1.000
_cell.length_c   1.000
_cell.angle_alpha   90.00
_cell.angle_beta   90.00
_cell.angle_gamma   90.00
#
_symmetry.space_group_name_H-M   'P 1'
#
loop_
_entity.id
_entity.type
_entity.pdbx_description
1 polymer ?
#
loop_
_entity_poly.entity_id
_entity_poly.type
_entity_poly.pdbx_seq_one_letter_code
_entity_poly.pdbx_strand_id
1 'polypeptide(L)'
;MFRKFAKEDVHSRSNVKSSVQRSLKSKLVSQYPKLEDVIDELVPKKSQVELIKCEDKIQLYSVDGEILFFQKFEELIPTLKLVHKFPEAYPTVQVDRGAIKFVLSGANIMCPGLTSPGASLPEAPGYDKGSVVVVKAENKESSLAIGKLMMSTEDIKSINKGHGVEMIHHLGDPLWHFNID
;
A
#
# COMPACT_ATOMS: atom_id res chain seq x y z
N MET A 1 -5.39 -6.58 -5.74
CA MET A 1 -5.03 -5.94 -7.03
C MET A 1 -4.11 -6.81 -7.88
N PHE A 2 -2.96 -7.29 -7.36
CA PHE A 2 -1.91 -7.92 -8.18
C PHE A 2 -1.98 -9.45 -8.31
N ARG A 3 -3.08 -10.11 -7.91
CA ARG A 3 -3.16 -11.59 -7.77
C ARG A 3 -2.76 -12.39 -9.01
N LYS A 4 -2.92 -11.83 -10.21
CA LYS A 4 -2.53 -12.45 -11.50
C LYS A 4 -1.51 -11.63 -12.28
N PHE A 5 -0.91 -10.61 -11.64
CA PHE A 5 -0.01 -9.71 -12.32
C PHE A 5 1.24 -10.45 -12.81
N ALA A 6 1.66 -10.20 -14.04
CA ALA A 6 2.79 -10.86 -14.67
C ALA A 6 3.57 -9.88 -15.58
N LYS A 7 4.68 -10.34 -16.15
CA LYS A 7 5.52 -9.49 -17.01
C LYS A 7 4.77 -9.08 -18.28
N GLU A 8 3.86 -9.91 -18.76
CA GLU A 8 3.03 -9.69 -19.94
C GLU A 8 2.04 -8.53 -19.76
N ASP A 9 1.69 -8.19 -18.51
CA ASP A 9 0.82 -7.06 -18.21
C ASP A 9 1.53 -5.71 -18.38
N VAL A 10 2.84 -5.68 -18.65
CA VAL A 10 3.60 -4.44 -18.84
C VAL A 10 3.51 -3.99 -20.29
N HIS A 11 2.90 -2.82 -20.52
CA HIS A 11 2.68 -2.27 -21.85
C HIS A 11 3.77 -1.33 -22.33
N SER A 12 4.27 -0.44 -21.45
CA SER A 12 5.30 0.53 -21.82
C SER A 12 6.05 1.05 -20.60
N ARG A 13 7.29 1.48 -20.83
CA ARG A 13 8.15 2.13 -19.85
C ARG A 13 8.59 3.49 -20.40
N SER A 14 8.59 4.52 -19.56
CA SER A 14 9.01 5.86 -19.97
C SER A 14 9.63 6.64 -18.82
N ASN A 15 10.69 7.39 -19.10
CA ASN A 15 11.29 8.30 -18.12
C ASN A 15 10.31 9.43 -17.74
N VAL A 16 10.22 9.71 -16.46
CA VAL A 16 9.40 10.77 -15.88
C VAL A 16 10.17 12.09 -15.94
N LYS A 17 9.52 13.14 -16.45
CA LYS A 17 10.10 14.49 -16.48
C LYS A 17 10.31 15.03 -15.06
N SER A 18 11.35 15.85 -14.85
CA SER A 18 11.67 16.43 -13.54
C SER A 18 10.54 17.27 -12.92
N SER A 19 9.65 17.86 -13.73
CA SER A 19 8.45 18.54 -13.23
C SER A 19 7.45 17.57 -12.60
N VAL A 20 7.20 16.44 -13.27
CA VAL A 20 6.30 15.39 -12.79
C VAL A 20 6.90 14.69 -11.57
N GLN A 21 8.21 14.46 -11.54
CA GLN A 21 8.91 13.93 -10.36
C GLN A 21 8.70 14.82 -9.12
N ARG A 22 8.78 16.15 -9.27
CA ARG A 22 8.48 17.09 -8.17
C ARG A 22 7.01 17.00 -7.72
N SER A 23 6.07 16.89 -8.66
CA SER A 23 4.66 16.69 -8.33
C SER A 23 4.41 15.36 -7.60
N LEU A 24 5.09 14.28 -7.99
CA LEU A 24 5.01 12.98 -7.32
C LEU A 24 5.48 13.09 -5.87
N LYS A 25 6.63 13.73 -5.62
CA LYS A 25 7.11 13.99 -4.25
C LYS A 25 6.10 14.73 -3.39
N SER A 26 5.59 15.85 -3.91
CA SER A 26 4.60 16.67 -3.19
C SER A 26 3.34 15.87 -2.87
N LYS A 27 2.88 15.05 -3.82
CA LYS A 27 1.70 14.19 -3.63
C LYS A 27 1.95 13.09 -2.59
N LEU A 28 3.13 12.46 -2.61
CA LEU A 28 3.51 11.45 -1.63
C LEU A 28 3.57 12.02 -0.21
N VAL A 29 4.21 13.16 -0.02
CA VAL A 29 4.27 13.83 1.29
C VAL A 29 2.87 14.29 1.72
N SER A 30 2.04 14.77 0.79
CA SER A 30 0.66 15.13 1.12
C SER A 30 -0.18 13.93 1.58
N GLN A 31 0.04 12.73 1.03
CA GLN A 31 -0.68 11.50 1.43
C GLN A 31 -0.06 10.83 2.66
N TYR A 32 1.25 10.90 2.81
CA TYR A 32 2.03 10.28 3.87
C TYR A 32 3.02 11.32 4.45
N PRO A 33 2.55 12.23 5.33
CA PRO A 33 3.35 13.37 5.81
C PRO A 33 4.67 12.99 6.46
N LYS A 34 4.72 11.83 7.13
CA LYS A 34 5.92 11.30 7.77
C LYS A 34 7.04 10.88 6.79
N LEU A 35 6.76 10.87 5.48
CA LEU A 35 7.79 10.68 4.47
C LEU A 35 8.56 11.97 4.14
N GLU A 36 8.14 13.14 4.63
CA GLU A 36 8.77 14.43 4.32
C GLU A 36 10.28 14.43 4.60
N ASP A 37 10.69 13.90 5.76
CA ASP A 37 12.09 13.87 6.18
C ASP A 37 12.98 12.97 5.29
N VAL A 38 12.37 12.01 4.59
CA VAL A 38 13.07 10.99 3.79
C VAL A 38 12.77 11.07 2.29
N ILE A 39 11.94 12.03 1.85
CA ILE A 39 11.46 12.09 0.45
C ILE A 39 12.59 12.34 -0.55
N ASP A 40 13.62 13.06 -0.14
CA ASP A 40 14.80 13.34 -0.96
C ASP A 40 15.78 12.16 -1.02
N GLU A 41 15.73 11.25 -0.04
CA GLU A 41 16.41 9.95 -0.09
C GLU A 41 15.64 8.96 -0.98
N LEU A 42 14.31 8.93 -0.85
CA LEU A 42 13.43 8.04 -1.61
C LEU A 42 13.42 8.36 -3.10
N VAL A 43 13.42 9.64 -3.47
CA VAL A 43 13.36 10.08 -4.86
C VAL A 43 14.43 11.14 -5.11
N PRO A 44 15.73 10.81 -5.16
CA PRO A 44 16.79 11.80 -5.29
C PRO A 44 16.61 12.73 -6.51
N LYS A 45 17.04 13.99 -6.44
CA LYS A 45 16.88 14.93 -7.58
C LYS A 45 17.53 14.45 -8.88
N LYS A 46 18.55 13.60 -8.78
CA LYS A 46 19.29 13.04 -9.92
C LYS A 46 18.88 11.60 -10.27
N SER A 47 17.94 11.00 -9.53
CA SER A 47 17.51 9.63 -9.77
C SER A 47 16.78 9.51 -11.11
N GLN A 48 16.93 8.37 -11.77
CA GLN A 48 16.09 8.03 -12.91
C GLN A 48 14.75 7.52 -12.40
N VAL A 49 13.70 8.30 -12.65
CA VAL A 49 12.32 7.89 -12.32
C VAL A 49 11.64 7.39 -13.58
N GLU A 50 11.13 6.16 -13.56
CA GLU A 50 10.40 5.56 -14.68
C GLU A 50 8.95 5.31 -14.32
N LEU A 51 8.07 5.61 -15.26
CA LEU A 51 6.67 5.23 -15.24
C LEU A 51 6.51 3.97 -16.09
N ILE A 52 6.03 2.89 -15.48
CA ILE A 52 5.70 1.62 -16.11
C ILE A 52 4.18 1.51 -16.19
N LYS A 53 3.63 1.57 -17.40
CA LYS A 53 2.19 1.40 -17.63
C LYS A 53 1.88 -0.07 -17.82
N CYS A 54 0.89 -0.54 -17.07
CA CYS A 54 0.45 -1.93 -17.08
C CYS A 54 -1.02 -2.07 -17.47
N GLU A 55 -1.48 -3.32 -17.57
CA GLU A 55 -2.88 -3.71 -17.66
C GLU A 55 -3.72 -3.10 -16.52
N ASP A 56 -5.04 -3.02 -16.70
CA ASP A 56 -5.99 -2.47 -15.70
C ASP A 56 -5.72 -1.01 -15.29
N LYS A 57 -5.03 -0.24 -16.15
CA LYS A 57 -4.61 1.16 -15.91
C LYS A 57 -3.71 1.30 -14.69
N ILE A 58 -3.01 0.24 -14.30
CA ILE A 58 -2.02 0.28 -13.23
C ILE A 58 -0.77 0.98 -13.74
N GLN A 59 -0.21 1.84 -12.91
CA GLN A 59 1.03 2.56 -13.16
C GLN A 59 2.01 2.24 -12.03
N LEU A 60 3.18 1.71 -12.34
CA LEU A 60 4.26 1.49 -11.37
C LEU A 60 5.29 2.61 -11.53
N TYR A 61 5.79 3.14 -10.42
CA TYR A 61 6.84 4.14 -10.37
C TYR A 61 8.11 3.51 -9.84
N SER A 62 9.10 3.41 -10.73
CA SER A 62 10.44 2.95 -10.42
C SER A 62 11.36 4.13 -10.16
N VAL A 63 12.23 4.02 -9.17
CA VAL A 63 13.32 4.96 -8.89
C VAL A 63 14.61 4.16 -8.85
N ASP A 64 15.53 4.47 -9.77
CA ASP A 64 16.83 3.79 -9.91
C ASP A 64 16.71 2.24 -9.95
N GLY A 65 15.65 1.74 -10.61
CA GLY A 65 15.38 0.31 -10.78
C GLY A 65 14.52 -0.33 -9.68
N GLU A 66 14.18 0.40 -8.61
CA GLU A 66 13.31 -0.10 -7.54
C GLU A 66 11.88 0.46 -7.64
N ILE A 67 10.88 -0.41 -7.61
CA ILE A 67 9.47 0.01 -7.60
C ILE A 67 9.09 0.44 -6.18
N LEU A 68 8.92 1.76 -6.01
CA LEU A 68 8.59 2.36 -4.71
C LEU A 68 7.09 2.55 -4.53
N PHE A 69 6.38 2.90 -5.60
CA PHE A 69 4.96 3.22 -5.56
C PHE A 69 4.24 2.71 -6.79
N PHE A 70 2.93 2.56 -6.68
CA PHE A 70 2.04 2.34 -7.80
C PHE A 70 0.79 3.19 -7.67
N GLN A 71 0.08 3.34 -8.77
CA GLN A 71 -1.13 4.13 -8.86
C GLN A 71 -2.16 3.36 -9.68
N LYS A 72 -3.39 3.35 -9.16
CA LYS A 72 -4.59 3.01 -9.94
C LYS A 72 -5.57 4.15 -9.73
N PHE A 73 -5.90 4.85 -10.81
CA PHE A 73 -6.64 6.12 -10.77
C PHE A 73 -5.85 7.28 -10.12
N GLU A 74 -6.20 7.71 -8.90
CA GLU A 74 -5.66 8.94 -8.31
C GLU A 74 -4.74 8.71 -7.11
N GLU A 75 -4.86 7.63 -6.35
CA GLU A 75 -4.08 7.43 -5.13
C GLU A 75 -2.69 6.85 -5.43
N LEU A 76 -1.64 7.42 -4.82
CA LEU A 76 -0.31 6.81 -4.82
C LEU A 76 -0.23 5.84 -3.65
N ILE A 77 0.08 4.59 -3.96
CA ILE A 77 0.12 3.51 -2.99
C ILE A 77 1.57 3.00 -2.92
N PRO A 78 2.18 2.96 -1.73
CA PRO A 78 3.54 2.44 -1.58
C PRO A 78 3.57 0.93 -1.86
N THR A 79 4.72 0.40 -2.27
CA THR A 79 4.93 -1.06 -2.24
C THR A 79 5.16 -1.53 -0.81
N LEU A 80 4.92 -2.82 -0.54
CA LEU A 80 5.22 -3.37 0.79
C LEU A 80 6.71 -3.28 1.12
N LYS A 81 7.60 -3.38 0.12
CA LYS A 81 9.04 -3.20 0.29
C LYS A 81 9.36 -1.80 0.84
N LEU A 82 8.73 -0.77 0.28
CA LEU A 82 8.87 0.59 0.80
C LEU A 82 8.26 0.75 2.20
N VAL A 83 7.08 0.18 2.43
CA VAL A 83 6.44 0.19 3.76
C VAL A 83 7.35 -0.43 4.82
N HIS A 84 8.05 -1.51 4.50
CA HIS A 84 9.00 -2.14 5.43
C HIS A 84 10.23 -1.28 5.74
N LYS A 85 10.65 -0.40 4.82
CA LYS A 85 11.73 0.57 5.09
C LYS A 85 11.28 1.68 6.05
N PHE A 86 10.02 2.12 5.96
CA PHE A 86 9.48 3.24 6.76
C PHE A 86 8.14 2.87 7.42
N PRO A 87 8.07 1.86 8.31
CA PRO A 87 6.82 1.26 8.77
C PRO A 87 5.90 2.23 9.52
N GLU A 88 6.45 3.27 10.13
CA GLU A 88 5.71 4.25 10.92
C GLU A 88 5.11 5.39 10.08
N ALA A 89 5.43 5.45 8.79
CA ALA A 89 5.03 6.54 7.90
C ALA A 89 3.59 6.42 7.36
N TYR A 90 2.90 5.30 7.63
CA TYR A 90 1.65 4.95 6.97
C TYR A 90 0.50 4.71 7.96
N PRO A 91 -0.75 5.09 7.60
CA PRO A 91 -1.94 4.66 8.31
C PRO A 91 -1.97 3.14 8.44
N THR A 92 -2.15 2.63 9.65
CA THR A 92 -1.97 1.20 9.93
C THR A 92 -3.13 0.62 10.72
N VAL A 93 -3.54 -0.58 10.35
CA VAL A 93 -4.47 -1.44 11.12
C VAL A 93 -3.81 -2.78 11.40
N GLN A 94 -4.22 -3.47 12.45
CA GLN A 94 -3.72 -4.78 12.81
C GLN A 94 -4.83 -5.82 12.79
N VAL A 95 -4.55 -6.95 12.16
CA VAL A 95 -5.42 -8.14 12.22
C VAL A 95 -4.95 -9.14 13.26
N ASP A 96 -5.86 -9.96 13.75
CA ASP A 96 -5.52 -11.11 14.59
C ASP A 96 -4.76 -12.20 13.83
N ARG A 97 -4.16 -13.11 14.60
CA ARG A 97 -3.41 -14.25 14.09
C ARG A 97 -4.21 -15.16 13.13
N GLY A 98 -5.52 -15.32 13.33
CA GLY A 98 -6.38 -16.17 12.52
C GLY A 98 -6.59 -15.64 11.10
N ALA A 99 -6.55 -14.32 10.91
CA ALA A 99 -6.69 -13.67 9.62
C ALA A 99 -5.43 -13.77 8.73
N ILE A 100 -4.24 -13.96 9.32
CA ILE A 100 -2.93 -13.90 8.62
C ILE A 100 -2.91 -14.75 7.34
N LYS A 101 -3.31 -16.03 7.42
CA LYS A 101 -3.26 -16.95 6.27
C LYS A 101 -4.14 -16.48 5.10
N PHE A 102 -5.27 -15.86 5.41
CA PHE A 102 -6.23 -15.39 4.41
C PHE A 102 -5.74 -14.09 3.76
N VAL A 103 -5.17 -13.19 4.55
CA VAL A 103 -4.50 -11.97 4.07
C VAL A 103 -3.40 -12.31 3.08
N LEU A 104 -2.52 -13.26 3.44
CA LEU A 104 -1.44 -13.73 2.56
C LEU A 104 -1.92 -14.51 1.33
N SER A 105 -3.18 -14.92 1.30
CA SER A 105 -3.83 -15.52 0.12
C SER A 105 -4.54 -14.47 -0.76
N GLY A 106 -4.46 -13.19 -0.39
CA GLY A 106 -5.07 -12.08 -1.11
C GLY A 106 -6.56 -11.86 -0.81
N ALA A 107 -7.08 -12.39 0.30
CA ALA A 107 -8.47 -12.19 0.69
C ALA A 107 -8.70 -10.81 1.34
N ASN A 108 -9.92 -10.28 1.18
CA ASN A 108 -10.37 -9.10 1.92
C ASN A 108 -10.46 -9.40 3.42
N ILE A 109 -10.32 -8.37 4.24
CA ILE A 109 -10.36 -8.48 5.70
C ILE A 109 -11.77 -8.15 6.17
N MET A 110 -12.35 -9.07 6.93
CA MET A 110 -13.68 -8.90 7.53
C MET A 110 -13.58 -8.08 8.81
N CYS A 111 -14.62 -7.30 9.14
CA CYS A 111 -14.64 -6.47 10.35
C CYS A 111 -14.30 -7.25 11.64
N PRO A 112 -14.79 -8.50 11.87
CA PRO A 112 -14.41 -9.29 13.04
C PRO A 112 -12.90 -9.58 13.17
N GLY A 113 -12.17 -9.62 12.06
CA GLY A 113 -10.72 -9.78 12.05
C GLY A 113 -9.93 -8.53 12.43
N LEU A 114 -10.63 -7.38 12.58
CA LEU A 114 -10.08 -6.07 12.95
C LEU A 114 -10.54 -5.61 14.34
N THR A 115 -11.44 -6.36 14.99
CA THR A 115 -12.04 -6.02 16.30
C THR A 115 -11.87 -7.11 17.34
N SER A 116 -11.25 -8.22 16.98
CA SER A 116 -10.90 -9.32 17.88
C SER A 116 -9.78 -8.90 18.87
N PRO A 117 -9.56 -9.66 19.97
CA PRO A 117 -8.58 -9.28 20.99
C PRO A 117 -7.13 -9.11 20.50
N GLY A 118 -6.75 -9.81 19.43
CA GLY A 118 -5.44 -9.69 18.79
C GLY A 118 -5.37 -8.63 17.68
N ALA A 119 -6.50 -8.01 17.34
CA ALA A 119 -6.58 -6.95 16.35
C ALA A 119 -6.46 -5.57 17.00
N SER A 120 -6.10 -4.58 16.19
CA SER A 120 -6.00 -3.19 16.65
C SER A 120 -6.36 -2.22 15.54
N LEU A 121 -7.14 -1.21 15.91
CA LEU A 121 -7.59 -0.12 15.06
C LEU A 121 -7.26 1.20 15.76
N PRO A 122 -6.90 2.27 15.02
CA PRO A 122 -6.52 3.56 15.62
C PRO A 122 -7.59 4.11 16.56
N GLU A 123 -7.16 4.89 17.55
CA GLU A 123 -8.07 5.68 18.39
C GLU A 123 -8.74 6.80 17.58
N ALA A 124 -9.86 7.32 18.08
CA ALA A 124 -10.60 8.36 17.38
C ALA A 124 -9.87 9.72 17.44
N PRO A 125 -9.88 10.54 16.36
CA PRO A 125 -10.45 10.24 15.05
C PRO A 125 -9.55 9.25 14.29
N GLY A 126 -10.13 8.13 13.87
CA GLY A 126 -9.43 7.08 13.15
C GLY A 126 -9.32 7.41 11.67
N TYR A 127 -9.59 6.42 10.81
CA TYR A 127 -9.47 6.59 9.36
C TYR A 127 -10.83 6.48 8.67
N ASP A 128 -11.04 7.36 7.70
CA ASP A 128 -12.25 7.39 6.89
C ASP A 128 -12.31 6.22 5.89
N LYS A 129 -13.53 5.87 5.51
CA LYS A 129 -13.79 4.97 4.38
C LYS A 129 -13.04 5.46 3.13
N GLY A 130 -12.38 4.53 2.46
CA GLY A 130 -11.58 4.81 1.26
C GLY A 130 -10.12 5.11 1.55
N SER A 131 -9.72 5.28 2.82
CA SER A 131 -8.31 5.47 3.16
C SER A 131 -7.49 4.22 2.86
N VAL A 132 -6.29 4.42 2.32
CA VAL A 132 -5.30 3.35 2.13
C VAL A 132 -4.62 3.06 3.48
N VAL A 133 -4.60 1.80 3.87
CA VAL A 133 -4.03 1.34 5.13
C VAL A 133 -3.04 0.20 4.93
N VAL A 134 -1.99 0.22 5.73
CA VAL A 134 -1.07 -0.90 5.91
C VAL A 134 -1.68 -1.87 6.92
N VAL A 135 -1.61 -3.15 6.62
CA VAL A 135 -2.12 -4.22 7.48
C VAL A 135 -0.95 -4.93 8.16
N LYS A 136 -0.80 -4.71 9.46
CA LYS A 136 0.09 -5.47 10.34
C LYS A 136 -0.63 -6.69 10.91
N ALA A 137 0.12 -7.59 11.51
CA ALA A 137 -0.43 -8.75 12.20
C ALA A 137 0.05 -8.82 13.65
N GLU A 138 -0.82 -9.36 14.49
CA GLU A 138 -0.50 -9.70 15.86
C GLU A 138 0.81 -10.51 15.94
N ASN A 139 1.74 -10.07 16.79
CA ASN A 139 3.04 -10.71 17.02
C ASN A 139 3.93 -10.82 15.76
N LYS A 140 3.80 -9.88 14.81
CA LYS A 140 4.66 -9.75 13.63
C LYS A 140 5.17 -8.33 13.48
N GLU A 141 6.47 -8.17 13.27
CA GLU A 141 7.09 -6.87 13.06
C GLU A 141 6.81 -6.32 11.65
N SER A 142 6.88 -7.19 10.63
CA SER A 142 6.67 -6.80 9.25
C SER A 142 5.19 -6.76 8.86
N SER A 143 4.81 -5.73 8.11
CA SER A 143 3.47 -5.59 7.53
C SER A 143 3.17 -6.70 6.52
N LEU A 144 1.93 -7.19 6.50
CA LEU A 144 1.49 -8.28 5.64
C LEU A 144 0.92 -7.81 4.31
N ALA A 145 0.22 -6.67 4.32
CA ALA A 145 -0.55 -6.22 3.20
C ALA A 145 -0.79 -4.71 3.21
N ILE A 146 -1.31 -4.23 2.10
CA ILE A 146 -1.86 -2.90 1.89
C ILE A 146 -3.28 -3.10 1.36
N GLY A 147 -4.21 -2.34 1.91
CA GLY A 147 -5.60 -2.39 1.51
C GLY A 147 -6.28 -1.04 1.58
N LYS A 148 -7.55 -1.02 1.19
CA LYS A 148 -8.40 0.18 1.22
C LYS A 148 -9.56 -0.06 2.16
N LEU A 149 -9.83 0.89 3.05
CA LEU A 149 -10.96 0.80 3.95
C LEU A 149 -12.28 0.84 3.19
N MET A 150 -13.13 -0.15 3.44
CA MET A 150 -14.49 -0.25 2.89
C MET A 150 -15.53 0.41 3.81
N MET A 151 -15.15 0.67 5.05
CA MET A 151 -15.90 1.32 6.13
C MET A 151 -14.90 2.16 6.95
N SER A 152 -15.34 3.22 7.64
CA SER A 152 -14.45 3.93 8.57
C SER A 152 -14.03 3.01 9.71
N THR A 153 -12.93 3.32 10.38
CA THR A 153 -12.46 2.50 11.51
C THR A 153 -13.46 2.45 12.67
N GLU A 154 -14.25 3.52 12.83
CA GLU A 154 -15.34 3.68 13.79
C GLU A 154 -16.53 2.79 13.44
N ASP A 155 -16.90 2.75 12.15
CA ASP A 155 -17.95 1.86 11.64
C ASP A 155 -17.52 0.40 11.76
N ILE A 156 -16.25 0.08 11.50
CA ILE A 156 -15.71 -1.28 11.68
C ILE A 156 -15.84 -1.71 13.15
N LYS A 157 -15.47 -0.85 14.11
CA LYS A 157 -15.61 -1.12 15.55
C LYS A 157 -17.05 -1.30 15.98
N SER A 158 -17.96 -0.44 15.50
CA SER A 158 -19.35 -0.40 15.97
C SER A 158 -20.26 -1.44 15.31
N ILE A 159 -20.15 -1.62 13.98
CA ILE A 159 -21.01 -2.54 13.22
C ILE A 159 -20.48 -3.97 13.29
N ASN A 160 -19.16 -4.13 13.28
CA ASN A 160 -18.46 -5.41 13.37
C ASN A 160 -18.97 -6.51 12.41
N LYS A 161 -19.40 -6.13 11.20
CA LYS A 161 -19.93 -7.04 10.19
C LYS A 161 -19.57 -6.57 8.78
N GLY A 162 -19.34 -7.51 7.87
CA GLY A 162 -19.01 -7.23 6.46
C GLY A 162 -17.51 -7.09 6.20
N HIS A 163 -17.19 -6.58 5.01
CA HIS A 163 -15.82 -6.32 4.58
C HIS A 163 -15.34 -4.98 5.17
N GLY A 164 -14.27 -5.02 5.97
CA GLY A 164 -13.65 -3.82 6.54
C GLY A 164 -12.55 -3.26 5.65
N VAL A 165 -11.72 -4.13 5.06
CA VAL A 165 -10.61 -3.72 4.18
C VAL A 165 -10.62 -4.56 2.89
N GLU A 166 -10.59 -3.88 1.76
CA GLU A 166 -10.36 -4.47 0.44
C GLU A 166 -8.86 -4.66 0.18
N MET A 167 -8.48 -5.84 -0.32
CA MET A 167 -7.09 -6.21 -0.53
C MET A 167 -6.48 -5.58 -1.80
N ILE A 168 -5.42 -4.80 -1.65
CA ILE A 168 -4.67 -4.20 -2.77
C ILE A 168 -3.42 -5.04 -3.09
N HIS A 169 -2.49 -5.13 -2.15
CA HIS A 169 -1.17 -5.73 -2.33
C HIS A 169 -0.83 -6.51 -1.07
N HIS A 170 -0.28 -7.72 -1.19
CA HIS A 170 0.12 -8.52 -0.04
C HIS A 170 1.49 -9.15 -0.22
N LEU A 171 2.09 -9.52 0.91
CA LEU A 171 3.36 -10.23 0.94
C LEU A 171 3.21 -11.55 0.16
N GLY A 172 4.13 -11.78 -0.77
CA GLY A 172 4.13 -12.96 -1.62
C GLY A 172 3.22 -12.88 -2.86
N ASP A 173 2.52 -11.76 -3.09
CA ASP A 173 1.82 -11.57 -4.35
C ASP A 173 2.80 -11.36 -5.54
N PRO A 174 2.32 -11.37 -6.78
CA PRO A 174 3.21 -11.18 -7.91
C PRO A 174 3.97 -9.85 -7.94
N LEU A 175 3.39 -8.73 -7.46
CA LEU A 175 4.10 -7.45 -7.37
C LEU A 175 5.25 -7.54 -6.35
N TRP A 176 5.07 -8.26 -5.25
CA TRP A 176 6.14 -8.48 -4.26
C TRP A 176 7.39 -9.12 -4.87
N HIS A 177 7.18 -10.09 -5.77
CA HIS A 177 8.24 -10.80 -6.48
C HIS A 177 8.68 -10.11 -7.78
N PHE A 178 7.96 -9.08 -8.21
CA PHE A 178 8.22 -8.42 -9.47
C PHE A 178 9.50 -7.59 -9.38
N ASN A 179 10.39 -7.81 -10.34
CA ASN A 179 11.57 -7.00 -10.59
C ASN A 179 11.50 -6.53 -12.06
N ILE A 180 12.11 -5.37 -12.31
CA ILE A 180 12.04 -4.69 -13.62
C ILE A 180 12.90 -5.41 -14.68
N ASP A 181 13.90 -6.17 -14.23
CA ASP A 181 14.84 -6.98 -15.01
C ASP A 181 14.20 -8.27 -15.58
#